data_AF-A0A7R7AAV9-F1
#
_entry.id   AF-A0A7R7AAV9-F1
#
_cell.length_a   1.000
_cell.length_b   1.000
_cell.length_c   1.000
_cell.angle_alpha   90.00
_cell.angle_beta   90.00
_cell.angle_gamma   90.00
#
_symmetry.space_group_name_H-M   'P 1'
#
loop_
_entity.id
_entity.type
_entity.pdbx_description
1 polymer ?
#
loop_
_entity_poly.entity_id
_entity_poly.type
_entity_poly.pdbx_seq_one_letter_code
_entity_poly.pdbx_strand_id
1 'polypeptide(L)'
;MARSSKSLQIKKRKKYTSFTKGFFGRKNNCFKLSKQYYLRSLNKRYINTKTKKRIFSKKKNILINFIFRIYYGFSYNKLLFILKNNYCKINKLKIIYILLKTIF
;
A
#
# COMPACT_ATOMS: atom_id res chain seq x y z
N MET A 1 -50.11 12.66 13.84
CA MET A 1 -48.87 11.93 13.47
C MET A 1 -48.43 11.06 14.65
N ALA A 2 -48.04 9.80 14.43
CA ALA A 2 -47.60 8.89 15.49
C ALA A 2 -46.12 9.11 15.87
N ARG A 3 -45.79 9.05 17.16
CA ARG A 3 -44.41 9.21 17.67
C ARG A 3 -43.61 7.93 17.41
N SER A 4 -42.59 7.99 16.55
CA SER A 4 -41.67 6.87 16.31
C SER A 4 -40.43 6.93 17.23
N SER A 5 -39.99 5.77 17.72
CA SER A 5 -38.83 5.66 18.61
C SER A 5 -37.52 5.39 17.82
N LYS A 6 -36.39 5.91 18.33
CA LYS A 6 -35.08 5.83 17.64
C LYS A 6 -34.17 4.67 18.09
N SER A 7 -34.70 3.70 18.85
CA SER A 7 -33.93 2.60 19.46
C SER A 7 -33.10 1.79 18.44
N LEU A 8 -33.68 1.48 17.28
CA LEU A 8 -33.02 0.80 16.18
C LEU A 8 -31.82 1.58 15.61
N GLN A 9 -31.90 2.91 15.58
CA GLN A 9 -30.82 3.77 15.07
C GLN A 9 -29.59 3.76 15.99
N ILE A 10 -29.79 3.56 17.29
CA ILE A 10 -28.70 3.44 18.28
C ILE A 10 -27.93 2.13 18.06
N LYS A 11 -28.63 1.02 17.78
CA LYS A 11 -27.99 -0.27 17.47
C LYS A 11 -27.05 -0.17 16.25
N LYS A 12 -27.42 0.60 15.22
CA LYS A 12 -26.59 0.84 14.02
C LYS A 12 -25.26 1.58 14.31
N ARG A 13 -25.10 2.23 15.48
CA ARG A 13 -23.87 2.93 15.87
C ARG A 13 -22.73 1.98 16.21
N LYS A 14 -23.05 0.78 16.71
CA LYS A 14 -22.07 -0.25 17.14
C LYS A 14 -21.13 -0.70 16.01
N LYS A 15 -21.53 -0.56 14.74
CA LYS A 15 -20.68 -0.89 13.59
C LYS A 15 -19.39 -0.06 13.55
N TYR A 16 -19.46 1.21 13.94
CA TYR A 16 -18.29 2.08 13.87
C TYR A 16 -17.28 1.72 14.96
N THR A 17 -17.75 1.48 16.18
CA THR A 17 -16.90 1.03 17.28
C THR A 17 -16.28 -0.34 17.00
N SER A 18 -16.99 -1.25 16.30
CA SER A 18 -16.40 -2.52 15.88
C SER A 18 -15.29 -2.37 14.84
N PHE A 19 -15.42 -1.45 13.87
CA PHE A 19 -14.36 -1.18 12.90
C PHE A 19 -13.16 -0.44 13.47
N THR A 20 -13.35 0.34 14.54
CA THR A 20 -12.28 1.08 15.22
C THR A 20 -11.67 0.35 16.40
N LYS A 21 -11.92 -0.95 16.56
CA LYS A 21 -11.24 -1.78 17.56
C LYS A 21 -9.72 -1.64 17.38
N GLY A 22 -8.99 -1.44 18.48
CA GLY A 22 -7.54 -1.20 18.48
C GLY A 22 -7.11 0.24 18.17
N PHE A 23 -8.04 1.19 17.92
CA PHE A 23 -7.67 2.60 17.86
C PHE A 23 -7.30 3.11 19.26
N PHE A 24 -6.24 3.92 19.34
CA PHE A 24 -5.73 4.45 20.60
C PHE A 24 -6.71 5.39 21.31
N GLY A 25 -6.81 5.27 22.63
CA GLY A 25 -7.64 6.12 23.50
C GLY A 25 -9.13 6.04 23.16
N ARG A 26 -9.86 7.15 23.33
CA ARG A 26 -11.35 7.18 23.18
C ARG A 26 -11.86 6.96 21.75
N LYS A 27 -10.98 6.78 20.76
CA LYS A 27 -11.33 6.61 19.34
C LYS A 27 -11.97 5.26 19.05
N ASN A 28 -11.75 4.25 19.89
CA ASN A 28 -12.37 2.92 19.78
C ASN A 28 -13.76 2.84 20.47
N ASN A 29 -13.98 3.62 21.53
CA ASN A 29 -15.13 3.49 22.42
C ASN A 29 -16.18 4.60 22.22
N CYS A 30 -15.77 5.84 21.94
CA CYS A 30 -16.70 6.95 21.77
C CYS A 30 -17.23 7.03 20.33
N PHE A 31 -18.53 6.79 20.12
CA PHE A 31 -19.16 6.76 18.80
C PHE A 31 -18.80 7.94 17.88
N LYS A 32 -18.84 9.18 18.40
CA LYS A 32 -18.54 10.39 17.61
C LYS A 32 -17.10 10.34 17.05
N LEU A 33 -16.14 10.02 17.92
CA LEU A 33 -14.74 9.88 17.53
C LEU A 33 -14.53 8.65 16.64
N SER A 34 -15.09 7.50 16.99
CA SER A 34 -15.00 6.28 16.19
C SER A 34 -15.47 6.50 14.76
N LYS A 35 -16.62 7.16 14.57
CA LYS A 35 -17.14 7.49 13.24
C LYS A 35 -16.18 8.42 12.48
N GLN A 36 -15.67 9.48 13.13
CA GLN A 36 -14.75 10.43 12.51
C GLN A 36 -13.44 9.76 12.06
N TYR A 37 -12.84 8.94 12.92
CA TYR A 37 -11.58 8.26 12.63
C TYR A 37 -11.75 7.10 11.65
N TYR A 38 -12.89 6.41 11.67
CA TYR A 38 -13.25 5.43 10.65
C TYR A 38 -13.28 6.05 9.24
N LEU A 39 -13.94 7.20 9.07
CA LEU A 39 -13.95 7.88 7.77
C LEU A 39 -12.54 8.33 7.34
N ARG A 40 -11.74 8.85 8.28
CA ARG A 40 -10.33 9.20 8.02
C ARG A 40 -9.49 7.99 7.62
N SER A 41 -9.70 6.83 8.25
CA SER A 41 -8.95 5.61 7.93
C SER A 41 -9.31 5.04 6.55
N LEU A 42 -10.57 5.15 6.13
CA LEU A 42 -11.00 4.80 4.77
C LEU A 42 -10.30 5.67 3.72
N ASN A 43 -10.25 6.98 3.93
CA ASN A 43 -9.56 7.90 3.01
C ASN A 43 -8.05 7.58 2.94
N LYS A 44 -7.41 7.36 4.11
CA LYS A 44 -6.01 6.95 4.16
C LYS A 44 -5.78 5.60 3.47
N ARG A 45 -6.67 4.62 3.63
CA ARG A 45 -6.57 3.31 2.95
C ARG A 45 -6.58 3.49 1.44
N TYR A 46 -7.47 4.31 0.89
CA TYR A 46 -7.54 4.59 -0.54
C TYR A 46 -6.25 5.24 -1.08
N ILE A 47 -5.71 6.22 -0.36
CA ILE A 47 -4.43 6.85 -0.73
C ILE A 47 -3.29 5.82 -0.65
N ASN A 48 -3.25 5.06 0.45
CA ASN A 48 -2.17 4.12 0.73
C ASN A 48 -2.11 2.95 -0.26
N THR A 49 -3.23 2.49 -0.81
CA THR A 49 -3.19 1.46 -1.86
C THR A 49 -2.50 1.96 -3.13
N LYS A 50 -2.69 3.24 -3.49
CA LYS A 50 -2.00 3.88 -4.62
C LYS A 50 -0.52 4.13 -4.31
N THR A 51 -0.19 4.64 -3.13
CA THR A 51 1.21 4.90 -2.75
C THR A 51 2.01 3.60 -2.59
N LYS A 52 1.41 2.54 -2.05
CA LYS A 52 2.01 1.19 -1.93
C LYS A 52 2.55 0.71 -3.28
N LYS A 53 1.77 0.82 -4.36
CA LYS A 53 2.20 0.43 -5.72
C LYS A 53 3.44 1.23 -6.20
N ARG A 54 3.49 2.54 -5.92
CA ARG A 54 4.62 3.42 -6.28
C ARG A 54 5.87 3.10 -5.45
N ILE A 55 5.71 2.90 -4.14
CA ILE A 55 6.81 2.56 -3.22
C ILE A 55 7.44 1.23 -3.63
N PHE A 56 6.65 0.20 -3.95
CA PHE A 56 7.21 -1.07 -4.45
C PHE A 56 7.96 -0.90 -5.77
N SER A 57 7.44 -0.08 -6.68
CA SER A 57 8.10 0.19 -7.96
C SER A 57 9.44 0.92 -7.75
N LYS A 58 9.48 1.90 -6.84
CA LYS A 58 10.72 2.60 -6.47
C LYS A 58 11.72 1.64 -5.81
N LYS A 59 11.28 0.82 -4.86
CA LYS A 59 12.13 -0.18 -4.19
C LYS A 59 12.75 -1.16 -5.19
N LYS A 60 11.97 -1.65 -6.17
CA LYS A 60 12.49 -2.53 -7.22
C LYS A 60 13.57 -1.85 -8.07
N ASN A 61 13.38 -0.59 -8.46
CA ASN A 61 14.41 0.16 -9.19
C ASN A 61 15.70 0.30 -8.37
N ILE A 62 15.57 0.64 -7.08
CA ILE A 62 16.72 0.79 -6.17
C ILE A 62 17.45 -0.54 -6.04
N LEU A 63 16.73 -1.64 -5.81
CA LEU A 63 17.33 -2.97 -5.66
C LEU A 63 18.08 -3.41 -6.92
N ILE A 64 17.46 -3.29 -8.10
CA ILE A 64 18.10 -3.62 -9.37
C ILE A 64 19.35 -2.77 -9.56
N ASN A 65 19.25 -1.45 -9.34
CA ASN A 65 20.40 -0.55 -9.50
C ASN A 65 21.54 -0.88 -8.53
N PHE A 66 21.23 -1.22 -7.28
CA PHE A 66 22.23 -1.62 -6.29
C PHE A 66 22.98 -2.88 -6.73
N ILE A 67 22.23 -3.94 -7.06
CA ILE A 67 22.81 -5.22 -7.48
C ILE A 67 23.62 -5.04 -8.77
N PHE A 68 23.08 -4.34 -9.78
CA PHE A 68 23.79 -4.15 -11.05
C PHE A 68 25.08 -3.35 -10.92
N ARG A 69 25.11 -2.36 -10.02
CA ARG A 69 26.32 -1.58 -9.78
C ARG A 69 27.40 -2.40 -9.10
N ILE A 70 27.03 -3.26 -8.15
CA ILE A 70 27.99 -4.08 -7.40
C ILE A 70 28.58 -5.19 -8.26
N TYR A 71 27.74 -5.96 -8.96
CA TYR A 71 28.19 -7.17 -9.66
C TYR A 71 28.62 -6.93 -11.11
N TYR A 72 28.06 -5.93 -11.79
CA TYR A 72 28.28 -5.70 -13.23
C TYR A 72 28.85 -4.32 -13.55
N GLY A 73 28.99 -3.41 -12.58
CA GLY A 73 29.52 -2.06 -12.79
C GLY A 73 28.64 -1.12 -13.62
N PHE A 74 27.40 -1.51 -13.94
CA PHE A 74 26.49 -0.70 -14.78
C PHE A 74 25.36 -0.05 -13.97
N SER A 75 24.83 1.07 -14.49
CA SER A 75 23.66 1.74 -13.92
C SER A 75 22.35 1.15 -14.46
N TYR A 76 21.27 1.26 -13.68
CA TYR A 76 19.93 0.82 -14.08
C TYR A 76 19.46 1.40 -15.43
N ASN A 77 19.79 2.65 -15.72
CA ASN A 77 19.38 3.29 -16.98
C ASN A 77 20.06 2.65 -18.18
N LYS A 78 21.35 2.29 -18.07
CA LYS A 78 22.09 1.60 -19.13
C LYS A 78 21.52 0.20 -19.38
N LEU A 79 21.19 -0.53 -18.32
CA LEU A 79 20.46 -1.81 -18.41
C LEU A 79 19.16 -1.66 -19.19
N LEU A 80 18.30 -0.69 -18.82
CA LEU A 80 17.02 -0.49 -19.48
C LEU A 80 17.18 -0.13 -20.96
N PHE A 81 18.18 0.69 -21.28
CA PHE A 81 18.49 1.05 -22.66
C PHE A 81 18.86 -0.19 -23.49
N ILE A 82 19.73 -1.04 -22.97
CA ILE A 82 20.12 -2.30 -23.63
C ILE A 82 18.91 -3.22 -23.81
N LEU A 83 18.07 -3.40 -22.79
CA LEU A 83 16.87 -4.22 -22.91
C LEU A 83 15.89 -3.69 -23.97
N LYS A 84 15.74 -2.36 -24.06
CA LYS A 84 14.88 -1.72 -25.05
C LYS A 84 15.40 -1.94 -26.46
N ASN A 85 16.69 -1.77 -26.69
CA ASN A 85 17.32 -1.96 -28.00
C ASN A 85 17.21 -3.42 -28.47
N ASN A 86 17.27 -4.38 -27.54
CA ASN A 86 17.09 -5.80 -27.80
C ASN A 86 15.62 -6.26 -27.75
N TYR A 87 14.64 -5.34 -27.77
CA TYR A 87 13.20 -5.62 -27.76
C TYR A 87 12.70 -6.55 -26.63
N CYS A 88 13.44 -6.64 -25.52
CA CYS A 88 13.14 -7.53 -24.40
C CYS A 88 12.10 -6.91 -23.45
N LYS A 89 10.85 -7.37 -23.51
CA LYS A 89 9.76 -6.94 -22.61
C LYS A 89 9.74 -7.77 -21.31
N ILE A 90 10.59 -7.40 -20.35
CA ILE A 90 10.72 -8.12 -19.06
C ILE A 90 10.26 -7.25 -17.88
N ASN A 91 9.47 -7.84 -16.98
CA ASN A 91 9.05 -7.20 -15.74
C ASN A 91 10.19 -7.10 -14.72
N LYS A 92 10.25 -6.01 -13.95
CA LYS A 92 11.27 -5.77 -12.90
C LYS A 92 11.39 -6.91 -11.87
N LEU A 93 10.29 -7.60 -11.58
CA LEU A 93 10.31 -8.77 -10.69
C LEU A 93 11.14 -9.92 -11.26
N LYS A 94 10.98 -10.22 -12.56
CA LYS A 94 11.76 -11.25 -13.23
C LYS A 94 13.24 -10.87 -13.30
N ILE A 95 13.55 -9.58 -13.55
CA ILE A 95 14.94 -9.08 -13.51
C ILE A 95 15.56 -9.33 -12.14
N ILE A 96 14.87 -8.96 -11.06
CA ILE A 96 15.36 -9.20 -9.69
C ILE A 96 15.57 -10.70 -9.43
N TYR A 97 14.62 -11.54 -9.83
CA TYR A 97 14.73 -12.99 -9.66
C TYR A 97 15.94 -13.58 -10.38
N ILE A 98 16.17 -13.19 -11.65
CA ILE A 98 17.34 -13.62 -12.42
C ILE A 98 18.61 -13.14 -11.75
N LEU A 99 18.68 -11.87 -11.35
CA LEU A 99 19.85 -11.32 -10.67
C LEU A 99 20.20 -12.07 -9.39
N LEU A 100 19.19 -12.35 -8.55
CA LEU A 100 19.41 -13.09 -7.32
C LEU A 100 19.91 -14.51 -7.61
N LYS A 101 19.32 -15.18 -8.61
CA LYS A 101 19.73 -16.52 -9.04
C LYS A 101 21.13 -16.57 -9.68
N THR A 102 21.62 -15.45 -10.22
CA THR A 102 22.98 -15.38 -10.76
C THR A 102 24.05 -15.11 -9.70
N ILE A 103 23.63 -14.64 -8.51
CA ILE A 103 24.53 -14.28 -7.41
C ILE A 103 24.64 -15.41 -6.39
N PHE A 104 23.52 -16.04 -6.07
CA PHE A 104 23.42 -17.22 -5.21
C PHE A 104 23.34 -18.47 -6.07
#